data_AF-Q0YTR1-F1
#
_entry.id   AF-Q0YTR1-F1
#
_cell.length_a   1.000
_cell.length_b   1.000
_cell.length_c   1.000
_cell.angle_alpha   90.00
_cell.angle_beta   90.00
_cell.angle_gamma   90.00
#
_symmetry.space_group_name_H-M   'P 1'
#
loop_
_entity.id
_entity.type
_entity.pdbx_description
1 polymer ?
#
loop_
_entity_poly.entity_id
_entity_poly.type
_entity_poly.pdbx_seq_one_letter_code
_entity_poly.pdbx_strand_id
1 'polypeptide(L)'
;MQRQIITIDETKCTGCGECIPGCPEGALQVIDGKARLVSDLFCDGLGACIGHCPTGAMKIESREAEPYDEKRVMHESIVKGGPNVIAAHLSHLIEHNEQGYLQQALEYLKEQGIANPLHSSSAHASHHHGAHGGGCPGSKMMDFRDSGASSNVAAAHSAASPESALRQWPIQLHLVSPQAPYFQGSDLLLAADCAAFAVGDFHAKFMSGKSLAIACPKLDSEMDIYVDKLAAMIDLSHINTITVVIMEVPCCGGLMSIVAEAQKKASRKVPVKKVVISLKGETMKEEWV
;
A
#
# COMPACT_ATOMS: atom_id res chain seq x y z
N MET A 1 -18.13 7.38 -4.91
CA MET A 1 -17.30 8.59 -4.69
C MET A 1 -16.45 8.78 -5.93
N GLN A 2 -16.31 9.99 -6.48
CA GLN A 2 -15.42 10.19 -7.63
C GLN A 2 -13.96 9.92 -7.23
N ARG A 3 -13.25 9.10 -8.02
CA ARG A 3 -11.83 8.82 -7.85
C ARG A 3 -11.09 9.18 -9.14
N GLN A 4 -9.87 9.68 -8.98
CA GLN A 4 -8.92 9.82 -10.07
C GLN A 4 -8.40 8.41 -10.40
N ILE A 5 -8.51 7.96 -11.64
CA ILE A 5 -7.98 6.66 -12.08
C ILE A 5 -7.20 6.84 -13.39
N ILE A 6 -6.18 6.01 -13.58
CA ILE A 6 -5.38 6.00 -14.79
C ILE A 6 -6.12 5.28 -15.92
N THR A 7 -6.33 5.99 -17.03
CA THR A 7 -6.83 5.47 -18.29
C THR A 7 -5.69 5.37 -19.30
N ILE A 8 -5.68 4.30 -20.10
CA ILE A 8 -4.63 4.00 -21.09
C ILE A 8 -5.24 4.00 -22.49
N ASP A 9 -4.73 4.86 -23.37
CA ASP A 9 -5.05 4.90 -24.79
C ASP A 9 -4.35 3.75 -25.52
N GLU A 10 -5.11 2.68 -25.81
CA GLU A 10 -4.58 1.48 -26.46
C GLU A 10 -4.02 1.72 -27.86
N THR A 11 -4.46 2.80 -28.54
CA THR A 11 -3.96 3.14 -29.88
C THR A 11 -2.54 3.70 -29.82
N LYS A 12 -2.20 4.39 -28.73
CA LYS A 12 -0.87 5.00 -28.50
C LYS A 12 0.06 4.11 -27.69
N CYS A 13 -0.48 3.23 -26.88
CA CYS A 13 0.31 2.33 -26.07
C CYS A 13 1.08 1.34 -26.97
N THR A 14 2.39 1.23 -26.79
CA THR A 14 3.24 0.27 -27.53
C THR A 14 3.57 -0.99 -26.73
N GLY A 15 3.13 -1.05 -25.46
CA GLY A 15 3.48 -2.16 -24.56
C GLY A 15 4.92 -2.16 -24.08
N CYS A 16 5.66 -1.05 -24.20
CA CYS A 16 7.06 -0.95 -23.77
C CYS A 16 7.28 -1.22 -22.27
N GLY A 17 6.26 -1.03 -21.43
CA GLY A 17 6.31 -1.34 -20.01
C GLY A 17 7.01 -0.31 -19.12
N GLU A 18 7.50 0.80 -19.68
CA GLU A 18 8.21 1.86 -18.93
C GLU A 18 7.37 2.50 -17.81
N CYS A 19 6.04 2.45 -17.93
CA CYS A 19 5.12 2.92 -16.90
C CYS A 19 5.02 2.00 -15.66
N ILE A 20 5.43 0.73 -15.76
CA ILE A 20 5.27 -0.26 -14.68
C ILE A 20 6.14 0.11 -13.45
N PRO A 21 7.44 0.42 -13.58
CA PRO A 21 8.25 0.83 -12.43
C PRO A 21 7.72 2.09 -11.72
N GLY A 22 6.99 2.94 -12.44
CA GLY A 22 6.36 4.15 -11.91
C GLY A 22 5.00 3.92 -11.25
N CYS A 23 4.55 2.66 -11.09
CA CYS A 23 3.32 2.31 -10.37
C CYS A 23 3.67 1.54 -9.08
N PRO A 24 3.82 2.24 -7.94
CA PRO A 24 4.17 1.65 -6.65
C PRO A 24 3.23 0.52 -6.23
N GLU A 25 1.94 0.71 -6.55
CA GLU A 25 0.84 -0.17 -6.15
C GLU A 25 0.74 -1.45 -7.01
N GLY A 26 1.55 -1.58 -8.08
CA GLY A 26 1.51 -2.75 -8.95
C GLY A 26 0.24 -2.86 -9.81
N ALA A 27 -0.53 -1.78 -9.94
CA ALA A 27 -1.78 -1.75 -10.69
C ALA A 27 -1.62 -1.92 -12.22
N LEU A 28 -0.39 -1.84 -12.74
CA LEU A 28 -0.09 -1.92 -14.17
C LEU A 28 0.71 -3.16 -14.54
N GLN A 29 0.28 -3.86 -15.59
CA GLN A 29 1.03 -4.95 -16.21
C GLN A 29 1.01 -4.83 -17.74
N VAL A 30 2.02 -5.37 -18.42
CA VAL A 30 1.99 -5.52 -19.88
C VAL A 30 1.36 -6.85 -20.20
N ILE A 31 0.21 -6.81 -20.87
CA ILE A 31 -0.54 -7.99 -21.27
C ILE A 31 -0.94 -7.81 -22.73
N ASP A 32 -0.68 -8.84 -23.54
CA ASP A 32 -0.91 -8.85 -24.99
C ASP A 32 -0.28 -7.65 -25.71
N GLY A 33 0.94 -7.29 -25.30
CA GLY A 33 1.71 -6.21 -25.91
C GLY A 33 1.17 -4.80 -25.63
N LYS A 34 0.33 -4.62 -24.60
CA LYS A 34 -0.18 -3.33 -24.14
C LYS A 34 -0.08 -3.22 -22.62
N ALA A 35 0.20 -2.03 -22.12
CA ALA A 35 0.05 -1.74 -20.71
C ALA A 35 -1.45 -1.76 -20.37
N ARG A 36 -1.83 -2.50 -19.34
CA ARG A 36 -3.20 -2.63 -18.85
C ARG A 36 -3.23 -2.40 -17.35
N LEU A 37 -4.32 -1.78 -16.90
CA LEU A 37 -4.64 -1.69 -15.48
C LEU A 37 -5.28 -3.01 -15.06
N VAL A 38 -4.63 -3.75 -14.16
CA VAL A 38 -5.12 -5.07 -13.73
C VAL A 38 -6.27 -4.96 -12.74
N SER A 39 -6.33 -3.89 -11.96
CA SER A 39 -7.51 -3.57 -11.15
C SER A 39 -7.52 -2.09 -10.78
N ASP A 40 -8.70 -1.48 -10.90
CA ASP A 40 -8.97 -0.12 -10.45
C ASP A 40 -8.73 0.06 -8.95
N LEU A 41 -8.83 -1.02 -8.16
CA LEU A 41 -8.64 -1.00 -6.71
C LEU A 41 -7.23 -0.54 -6.32
N PHE A 42 -6.23 -1.03 -7.04
CA PHE A 42 -4.82 -0.72 -6.81
C PHE A 42 -4.39 0.59 -7.45
N CYS A 43 -5.25 1.23 -8.24
CA CYS A 43 -4.96 2.55 -8.75
C CYS A 43 -5.24 3.60 -7.65
N ASP A 44 -4.16 4.20 -7.14
CA ASP A 44 -4.22 5.31 -6.20
C ASP A 44 -4.68 6.63 -6.85
N GLY A 45 -4.60 6.71 -8.19
CA GLY A 45 -4.96 7.91 -8.95
C GLY A 45 -3.88 8.99 -8.98
N LEU A 46 -2.69 8.73 -8.42
CA LEU A 46 -1.63 9.72 -8.24
C LEU A 46 -0.97 10.13 -9.57
N GLY A 47 -0.97 9.24 -10.56
CA GLY A 47 -0.40 9.54 -11.88
C GLY A 47 1.11 9.46 -11.99
N ALA A 48 1.79 8.86 -11.00
CA ALA A 48 3.24 8.64 -11.05
C ALA A 48 3.69 7.89 -12.33
N CYS A 49 2.84 7.04 -12.89
CA CYS A 49 3.11 6.31 -14.13
C CYS A 49 3.03 7.15 -15.41
N ILE A 50 2.35 8.31 -15.40
CA ILE A 50 2.08 9.10 -16.63
C ILE A 50 3.38 9.64 -17.24
N GLY A 51 4.27 10.20 -16.40
CA GLY A 51 5.54 10.78 -16.85
C GLY A 51 6.51 9.76 -17.44
N HIS A 52 6.26 8.48 -17.23
CA HIS A 52 7.08 7.37 -17.72
C HIS A 52 6.58 6.82 -19.05
N CYS A 53 5.47 7.33 -19.60
CA CYS A 53 4.94 6.85 -20.87
C CYS A 53 5.54 7.66 -22.04
N PRO A 54 6.48 7.10 -22.83
CA PRO A 54 7.14 7.85 -23.91
C PRO A 54 6.19 8.25 -25.04
N THR A 55 5.06 7.56 -25.18
CA THR A 55 4.05 7.85 -26.21
C THR A 55 2.90 8.72 -25.70
N GLY A 56 2.89 9.08 -24.41
CA GLY A 56 1.81 9.87 -23.81
C GLY A 56 0.45 9.16 -23.86
N ALA A 57 0.43 7.82 -23.75
CA ALA A 57 -0.78 7.02 -23.79
C ALA A 57 -1.61 7.08 -22.50
N MET A 58 -1.07 7.60 -21.40
CA MET A 58 -1.71 7.57 -20.08
C MET A 58 -2.30 8.91 -19.69
N LYS A 59 -3.48 8.88 -19.07
CA LYS A 59 -4.17 10.06 -18.53
C LYS A 59 -4.82 9.72 -17.21
N ILE A 60 -5.00 10.72 -16.36
CA ILE A 60 -5.91 10.62 -15.22
C ILE A 60 -7.29 11.05 -15.69
N GLU A 61 -8.30 10.25 -15.38
CA GLU A 61 -9.70 10.60 -15.56
C GLU A 61 -10.42 10.48 -14.22
N SER A 62 -11.28 11.48 -13.93
CA SER A 62 -12.20 11.40 -12.80
C SER A 62 -13.40 10.57 -13.23
N ARG A 63 -13.60 9.42 -12.59
CA ARG A 63 -14.80 8.60 -12.77
C ARG A 63 -15.40 8.20 -11.43
N GLU A 64 -16.70 7.95 -11.43
CA GLU A 64 -17.41 7.53 -10.23
C GLU A 64 -16.95 6.14 -9.82
N ALA A 65 -16.21 6.06 -8.72
CA ALA A 65 -15.84 4.79 -8.11
C ALA A 65 -16.92 4.42 -7.11
N GLU A 66 -17.77 3.52 -7.56
CA GLU A 66 -18.67 2.78 -6.69
C GLU A 66 -17.88 1.75 -5.85
N PRO A 67 -18.50 1.16 -4.80
CA PRO A 67 -17.88 0.06 -4.05
C PRO A 67 -17.31 -0.99 -5.00
N TYR A 68 -16.16 -1.55 -4.63
CA TYR A 68 -15.50 -2.56 -5.45
C TYR A 68 -16.44 -3.74 -5.67
N ASP A 69 -16.76 -3.98 -6.94
CA ASP A 69 -17.59 -5.07 -7.40
C ASP A 69 -16.76 -5.86 -8.40
N GLU A 70 -16.34 -7.04 -7.97
CA GLU A 70 -15.48 -7.92 -8.75
C GLU A 70 -16.15 -8.34 -10.07
N LYS A 71 -17.45 -8.64 -10.06
CA LYS A 71 -18.17 -9.04 -11.28
C LYS A 71 -18.19 -7.91 -12.31
N ARG A 72 -18.35 -6.66 -11.87
CA ARG A 72 -18.28 -5.50 -12.76
C ARG A 72 -16.86 -5.29 -13.30
N VAL A 73 -15.83 -5.38 -12.46
CA VAL A 73 -14.42 -5.28 -12.89
C VAL A 73 -14.11 -6.34 -13.95
N MET A 74 -14.58 -7.56 -13.73
CA MET A 74 -14.48 -8.65 -14.69
C MET A 74 -15.13 -8.31 -16.03
N HIS A 75 -16.35 -7.77 -16.01
CA HIS A 75 -17.09 -7.36 -17.23
C HIS A 75 -16.42 -6.20 -17.98
N GLU A 76 -16.04 -5.15 -17.27
CA GLU A 76 -15.69 -3.88 -17.90
C GLU A 76 -14.24 -3.82 -18.36
N SER A 77 -13.33 -4.53 -17.69
CA SER A 77 -11.88 -4.40 -17.88
C SER A 77 -11.20 -5.74 -18.13
N ILE A 78 -11.37 -6.73 -17.24
CA ILE A 78 -10.55 -7.96 -17.25
C ILE A 78 -10.88 -8.84 -18.47
N VAL A 79 -12.17 -9.10 -18.72
CA VAL A 79 -12.57 -9.98 -19.82
C VAL A 79 -12.30 -9.37 -21.19
N LYS A 80 -12.46 -8.04 -21.34
CA LYS A 80 -12.08 -7.34 -22.58
C LYS A 80 -10.59 -7.44 -22.88
N GLY A 81 -9.79 -7.60 -21.83
CA GLY A 81 -8.35 -7.84 -21.92
C GLY A 81 -7.97 -9.22 -22.43
N GLY A 82 -8.90 -10.19 -22.46
CA GLY A 82 -8.67 -11.53 -23.00
C GLY A 82 -8.14 -12.56 -21.99
N PRO A 83 -7.88 -13.81 -22.42
CA PRO A 83 -7.58 -14.94 -21.53
C PRO A 83 -6.34 -14.75 -20.66
N ASN A 84 -5.31 -14.07 -21.16
CA ASN A 84 -4.08 -13.82 -20.40
C ASN A 84 -4.31 -12.80 -19.28
N VAL A 85 -5.15 -11.78 -19.51
CA VAL A 85 -5.53 -10.80 -18.49
C VAL A 85 -6.38 -11.46 -17.41
N ILE A 86 -7.32 -12.31 -17.81
CA ILE A 86 -8.13 -13.11 -16.88
C ILE A 86 -7.20 -14.01 -16.02
N ALA A 87 -6.22 -14.68 -16.62
CA ALA A 87 -5.29 -15.53 -15.88
C ALA A 87 -4.44 -14.73 -14.87
N ALA A 88 -3.87 -13.60 -15.30
CA ALA A 88 -3.07 -12.73 -14.43
C ALA A 88 -3.90 -12.19 -13.26
N HIS A 89 -5.13 -11.76 -13.53
CA HIS A 89 -6.06 -11.28 -12.52
C HIS A 89 -6.43 -12.35 -11.49
N LEU A 90 -6.78 -13.56 -11.94
CA LEU A 90 -7.13 -14.65 -11.03
C LEU A 90 -5.91 -15.12 -10.20
N SER A 91 -4.72 -15.22 -10.81
CA SER A 91 -3.48 -15.54 -10.08
C SER A 91 -3.18 -14.49 -9.02
N HIS A 92 -3.39 -13.21 -9.33
CA HIS A 92 -3.21 -12.13 -8.37
C HIS A 92 -4.16 -12.24 -7.17
N LEU A 93 -5.45 -12.49 -7.39
CA LEU A 93 -6.40 -12.72 -6.29
C LEU A 93 -6.00 -13.89 -5.39
N ILE A 94 -5.38 -14.94 -5.96
CA ILE A 94 -4.83 -16.08 -5.22
C ILE A 94 -3.61 -15.66 -4.40
N GLU A 95 -2.64 -14.98 -5.01
CA GLU A 95 -1.39 -14.54 -4.37
C GLU A 95 -1.62 -13.60 -3.18
N HIS A 96 -2.69 -12.80 -3.24
CA HIS A 96 -3.09 -11.87 -2.18
C HIS A 96 -4.14 -12.44 -1.21
N ASN A 97 -4.51 -13.71 -1.35
CA ASN A 97 -5.48 -14.41 -0.50
C ASN A 97 -6.89 -13.76 -0.46
N GLU A 98 -7.30 -13.14 -1.56
CA GLU A 98 -8.58 -12.45 -1.75
C GLU A 98 -9.72 -13.42 -2.11
N GLN A 99 -9.97 -14.41 -1.24
CA GLN A 99 -10.84 -15.56 -1.53
C GLN A 99 -12.27 -15.17 -1.91
N GLY A 100 -12.82 -14.11 -1.28
CA GLY A 100 -14.19 -13.64 -1.55
C GLY A 100 -14.36 -13.05 -2.95
N TYR A 101 -13.34 -12.33 -3.44
CA TYR A 101 -13.34 -11.78 -4.80
C TYR A 101 -12.98 -12.86 -5.82
N LEU A 102 -12.03 -13.74 -5.52
CA LEU A 102 -11.73 -14.88 -6.38
C LEU A 102 -13.00 -15.69 -6.70
N GLN A 103 -13.85 -15.93 -5.71
CA GLN A 103 -15.10 -16.65 -5.92
C GLN A 103 -16.10 -15.89 -6.82
N GLN A 104 -16.21 -14.57 -6.64
CA GLN A 104 -17.06 -13.72 -7.49
C GLN A 104 -16.56 -13.68 -8.94
N ALA A 105 -15.24 -13.60 -9.15
CA ALA A 105 -14.61 -13.60 -10.47
C ALA A 105 -14.85 -14.93 -11.20
N LEU A 106 -14.66 -16.06 -10.50
CA LEU A 106 -14.92 -17.39 -11.04
C LEU A 106 -16.40 -17.62 -11.36
N GLU A 107 -17.30 -17.11 -10.51
CA GLU A 107 -18.74 -17.17 -10.74
C GLU A 107 -19.14 -16.36 -11.99
N TYR A 108 -18.59 -15.15 -12.16
CA TYR A 108 -18.80 -14.35 -13.36
C TYR A 108 -18.35 -15.07 -14.64
N LEU A 109 -17.14 -15.66 -14.64
CA LEU A 109 -16.64 -16.42 -15.80
C LEU A 109 -17.57 -17.57 -16.16
N LYS A 110 -18.08 -18.29 -15.14
CA LYS A 110 -19.05 -19.37 -15.31
C LYS A 110 -20.38 -18.88 -15.88
N GLU A 111 -20.92 -17.76 -15.36
CA GLU A 111 -22.17 -17.15 -15.83
C GLU A 111 -22.09 -16.70 -17.29
N GLN A 112 -20.94 -16.17 -17.72
CA GLN A 112 -20.71 -15.70 -19.09
C GLN A 112 -20.21 -16.80 -20.05
N GLY A 113 -20.04 -18.04 -19.57
CA GLY A 113 -19.53 -19.15 -20.38
C GLY A 113 -18.08 -18.97 -20.84
N ILE A 114 -17.29 -18.17 -20.13
CA ILE A 114 -15.87 -17.90 -20.44
C ILE A 114 -15.02 -18.97 -19.74
N ALA A 115 -14.16 -19.64 -20.51
CA ALA A 115 -13.27 -20.66 -19.97
C ALA A 115 -12.31 -20.06 -18.94
N ASN A 116 -12.16 -20.71 -17.78
CA ASN A 116 -11.18 -20.33 -16.78
C ASN A 116 -9.75 -20.67 -17.27
N PRO A 117 -8.90 -19.66 -17.55
CA PRO A 117 -7.57 -19.88 -18.12
C PRO A 117 -6.55 -20.42 -17.11
N LEU A 118 -6.85 -20.44 -15.80
CA LEU A 118 -5.95 -21.02 -14.77
C LEU A 118 -5.69 -22.52 -14.98
N HIS A 119 -6.61 -23.24 -15.65
CA HIS A 119 -6.44 -24.68 -15.93
C HIS A 119 -5.61 -24.97 -17.20
N SER A 120 -5.26 -23.96 -18.00
CA SER A 120 -4.52 -24.14 -19.25
C SER A 120 -3.01 -23.87 -19.19
N SER A 121 -2.44 -23.55 -18.03
CA SER A 121 -1.00 -23.30 -17.90
C SER A 121 -0.28 -24.36 -17.05
N SER A 122 -0.34 -25.61 -17.48
CA SER A 122 0.75 -26.58 -17.22
C SER A 122 1.79 -26.47 -18.34
N ALA A 123 2.48 -25.33 -18.43
CA ALA A 123 3.67 -25.19 -19.25
C ALA A 123 4.53 -24.04 -18.71
N HIS A 124 5.46 -24.39 -17.83
CA HIS A 124 6.68 -23.61 -17.66
C HIS A 124 7.41 -23.54 -19.01
N ALA A 125 7.20 -22.46 -19.76
CA ALA A 125 8.12 -22.01 -20.78
C ALA A 125 8.83 -20.78 -20.23
N SER A 126 9.99 -21.02 -19.64
CA SER A 126 10.98 -20.04 -19.24
C SER A 126 11.49 -19.29 -20.47
N HIS A 127 10.76 -18.25 -20.89
CA HIS A 127 11.34 -17.22 -21.75
C HIS A 127 12.21 -16.31 -20.89
N HIS A 128 13.51 -16.60 -20.92
CA HIS A 128 14.58 -15.70 -20.50
C HIS A 128 14.52 -14.41 -21.33
N HIS A 129 13.73 -13.44 -20.87
CA HIS A 129 13.98 -12.03 -21.09
C HIS A 129 14.56 -11.46 -19.81
N GLY A 130 15.72 -10.82 -19.92
CA GLY A 130 16.51 -10.33 -18.79
C GLY A 130 15.65 -9.66 -17.73
N ALA A 131 15.56 -10.31 -16.56
CA ALA A 131 14.83 -9.83 -15.42
C ALA A 131 15.51 -8.58 -14.85
N HIS A 132 15.06 -7.42 -15.33
CA HIS A 132 14.99 -6.22 -14.51
C HIS A 132 13.52 -5.94 -14.15
N GLY A 133 12.79 -7.01 -13.80
CA GLY A 133 11.49 -6.95 -13.14
C GLY A 133 11.68 -6.72 -11.65
N GLY A 134 12.09 -5.50 -11.30
CA GLY A 134 12.13 -5.05 -9.92
C GLY A 134 11.40 -3.72 -9.86
N GLY A 135 10.15 -3.71 -9.37
CA GLY A 135 9.59 -2.46 -8.85
C GLY A 135 10.60 -1.80 -7.91
N CYS A 136 10.58 -0.47 -7.81
CA CYS A 136 11.50 0.26 -6.94
C CYS A 136 11.54 -0.46 -5.57
N PRO A 137 12.71 -0.95 -5.10
CA PRO A 137 12.80 -1.57 -3.78
C PRO A 137 12.22 -0.66 -2.70
N GLY A 138 12.23 0.66 -2.92
CA GLY A 138 11.64 1.68 -2.07
C GLY A 138 10.11 1.63 -1.91
N SER A 139 9.36 1.03 -2.84
CA SER A 139 7.91 0.87 -2.75
C SER A 139 7.44 -0.59 -2.67
N LYS A 140 8.36 -1.55 -2.83
CA LYS A 140 8.03 -2.97 -2.73
C LYS A 140 7.54 -3.30 -1.32
N MET A 141 6.30 -3.78 -1.21
CA MET A 141 5.76 -4.24 0.06
C MET A 141 6.58 -5.43 0.59
N MET A 142 7.09 -5.32 1.81
CA MET A 142 7.81 -6.37 2.52
C MET A 142 7.29 -6.45 3.96
N ASP A 143 7.16 -7.68 4.45
CA ASP A 143 6.74 -7.98 5.82
C ASP A 143 7.89 -8.66 6.55
N PHE A 144 8.32 -8.07 7.67
CA PHE A 144 9.44 -8.54 8.49
C PHE A 144 8.98 -9.20 9.79
N ARG A 145 7.67 -9.37 10.00
CA ARG A 145 7.14 -9.95 11.25
C ARG A 145 7.65 -11.37 11.51
N ASP A 146 7.94 -12.14 10.47
CA ASP A 146 8.41 -13.53 10.59
C ASP A 146 9.93 -13.67 10.78
N SER A 147 10.70 -12.59 10.58
CA SER A 147 12.17 -12.63 10.68
C SER A 147 12.70 -12.68 12.12
N GLY A 148 11.82 -12.57 13.13
CA GLY A 148 12.18 -12.57 14.57
C GLY A 148 11.84 -13.85 15.34
N ALA A 149 11.34 -14.91 14.68
CA ALA A 149 10.85 -16.12 15.36
C ALA A 149 11.90 -17.27 15.49
N SER A 150 13.20 -16.98 15.44
CA SER A 150 14.23 -18.00 15.68
C SER A 150 15.48 -17.46 16.36
N SER A 151 15.46 -17.45 17.69
CA SER A 151 16.66 -17.71 18.51
C SER A 151 16.31 -17.89 19.99
N ASN A 152 15.80 -19.08 20.34
CA ASN A 152 16.00 -19.61 21.68
C ASN A 152 17.38 -20.28 21.72
N VAL A 153 18.43 -19.50 21.96
CA VAL A 153 19.70 -20.04 22.48
C VAL A 153 20.25 -19.05 23.50
N ALA A 154 20.45 -19.55 24.72
CA ALA A 154 20.92 -18.81 25.86
C ALA A 154 22.36 -18.29 25.72
N ALA A 155 22.57 -17.13 26.36
CA ALA A 155 23.80 -16.60 26.94
C ALA A 155 24.96 -16.18 26.00
N ALA A 156 25.29 -14.88 26.03
CA ALA A 156 26.49 -14.37 26.71
C ALA A 156 26.63 -12.86 26.49
N HIS A 157 27.24 -12.18 27.46
CA HIS A 157 27.57 -10.77 27.41
C HIS A 157 28.39 -10.41 26.17
N SER A 158 27.77 -9.70 25.24
CA SER A 158 28.45 -8.79 24.33
C SER A 158 27.53 -7.58 24.18
N ALA A 159 28.10 -6.38 23.98
CA ALA A 159 27.34 -5.20 23.63
C ALA A 159 26.68 -5.44 22.26
N ALA A 160 25.55 -6.14 22.26
CA ALA A 160 24.80 -6.46 21.08
C ALA A 160 24.21 -5.15 20.55
N SER A 161 24.53 -4.82 19.30
CA SER A 161 23.87 -3.72 18.60
C SER A 161 22.35 -3.94 18.69
N PRO A 162 21.57 -2.91 19.05
CA PRO A 162 20.13 -3.07 19.19
C PRO A 162 19.53 -3.59 17.88
N GLU A 163 18.73 -4.65 17.98
CA GLU A 163 18.00 -5.19 16.83
C GLU A 163 16.94 -4.19 16.34
N SER A 164 16.72 -4.16 15.04
CA SER A 164 15.69 -3.31 14.45
C SER A 164 14.30 -3.79 14.83
N ALA A 165 13.51 -2.92 15.46
CA ALA A 165 12.09 -3.15 15.71
C ALA A 165 11.18 -2.95 14.46
N LEU A 166 11.75 -2.70 13.28
CA LEU A 166 10.98 -2.44 12.07
C LEU A 166 10.28 -3.71 11.58
N ARG A 167 8.96 -3.63 11.36
CA ARG A 167 8.14 -4.80 11.01
C ARG A 167 7.74 -4.86 9.54
N GLN A 168 7.92 -3.77 8.78
CA GLN A 168 7.51 -3.72 7.39
C GLN A 168 8.30 -2.71 6.56
N TRP A 169 8.12 -2.79 5.24
CA TRP A 169 8.48 -1.76 4.26
C TRP A 169 7.41 -1.70 3.15
N PRO A 170 7.15 -0.55 2.50
CA PRO A 170 7.64 0.80 2.84
C PRO A 170 7.07 1.32 4.16
N ILE A 171 7.61 2.45 4.63
CA ILE A 171 7.17 3.11 5.87
C ILE A 171 6.54 4.49 5.64
N GLN A 172 6.70 5.06 4.46
CA GLN A 172 6.11 6.37 4.12
C GLN A 172 4.59 6.23 4.00
N LEU A 173 3.82 7.05 4.71
CA LEU A 173 2.34 7.00 4.68
C LEU A 173 1.82 7.14 3.24
N HIS A 174 2.52 7.91 2.43
CA HIS A 174 2.24 8.06 1.01
C HIS A 174 2.33 6.75 0.21
N LEU A 175 3.27 5.85 0.56
CA LEU A 175 3.56 4.63 -0.18
C LEU A 175 2.90 3.37 0.39
N VAL A 176 2.45 3.41 1.65
CA VAL A 176 1.85 2.23 2.26
C VAL A 176 0.40 2.05 1.82
N SER A 177 0.01 0.79 1.61
CA SER A 177 -1.38 0.41 1.39
C SER A 177 -2.12 0.29 2.72
N PRO A 178 -3.29 0.94 2.89
CA PRO A 178 -4.09 0.87 4.11
C PRO A 178 -4.50 -0.54 4.54
N GLN A 179 -4.57 -1.49 3.60
CA GLN A 179 -5.04 -2.86 3.83
C GLN A 179 -3.91 -3.88 3.94
N ALA A 180 -2.65 -3.43 3.93
CA ALA A 180 -1.50 -4.33 3.97
C ALA A 180 -1.55 -5.28 5.20
N PRO A 181 -1.16 -6.56 5.06
CA PRO A 181 -1.31 -7.58 6.12
C PRO A 181 -0.67 -7.22 7.46
N TYR A 182 0.38 -6.38 7.46
CA TYR A 182 1.04 -5.91 8.68
C TYR A 182 0.28 -4.81 9.43
N PHE A 183 -0.76 -4.19 8.85
CA PHE A 183 -1.66 -3.28 9.56
C PHE A 183 -2.89 -3.97 10.16
N GLN A 184 -3.20 -5.19 9.72
CA GLN A 184 -4.37 -5.93 10.17
C GLN A 184 -4.33 -6.17 11.68
N GLY A 185 -5.26 -5.54 12.42
CA GLY A 185 -5.35 -5.61 13.87
C GLY A 185 -4.10 -5.16 14.60
N SER A 186 -3.32 -4.23 14.04
CA SER A 186 -2.07 -3.76 14.63
C SER A 186 -2.23 -2.51 15.48
N ASP A 187 -1.26 -2.24 16.35
CA ASP A 187 -1.05 -0.90 16.88
C ASP A 187 -0.25 -0.08 15.85
N LEU A 188 -0.81 1.04 15.39
CA LEU A 188 -0.16 1.93 14.45
C LEU A 188 0.74 2.93 15.21
N LEU A 189 1.99 3.06 14.79
CA LEU A 189 2.87 4.17 15.12
C LEU A 189 2.90 5.13 13.92
N LEU A 190 2.27 6.30 14.06
CA LEU A 190 2.36 7.38 13.08
C LEU A 190 3.36 8.41 13.57
N ALA A 191 4.53 8.51 12.93
CA ALA A 191 5.61 9.36 13.40
C ALA A 191 5.97 10.46 12.41
N ALA A 192 6.26 11.65 12.92
CA ALA A 192 6.90 12.69 12.13
C ALA A 192 8.32 12.25 11.73
N ASP A 193 8.75 12.53 10.50
CA ASP A 193 10.04 12.08 9.95
C ASP A 193 11.23 12.38 10.87
N CYS A 194 11.26 13.58 11.47
CA CYS A 194 12.35 13.99 12.35
C CYS A 194 12.39 13.23 13.69
N ALA A 195 11.28 12.63 14.13
CA ALA A 195 11.19 12.00 15.45
C ALA A 195 12.13 10.81 15.59
N ALA A 196 12.25 9.99 14.55
CA ALA A 196 13.14 8.82 14.54
C ALA A 196 14.63 9.21 14.60
N PHE A 197 14.99 10.40 14.10
CA PHE A 197 16.35 10.90 14.14
C PHE A 197 16.68 11.69 15.41
N ALA A 198 15.65 12.28 16.05
CA ALA A 198 15.83 13.00 17.30
C ALA A 198 15.93 12.05 18.51
N VAL A 199 15.19 10.95 18.51
CA VAL A 199 15.13 9.99 19.64
C VAL A 199 16.12 8.85 19.40
N GLY A 200 17.22 8.82 20.17
CA GLY A 200 18.29 7.83 19.98
C GLY A 200 17.86 6.35 20.10
N ASP A 201 16.84 6.06 20.92
CA ASP A 201 16.30 4.72 21.15
C ASP A 201 14.90 4.51 20.53
N PHE A 202 14.58 5.24 19.44
CA PHE A 202 13.24 5.30 18.85
C PHE A 202 12.61 3.91 18.57
N HIS A 203 13.40 2.96 18.05
CA HIS A 203 12.93 1.61 17.74
C HIS A 203 12.43 0.88 18.99
N ALA A 204 13.23 0.89 20.07
CA ALA A 204 12.87 0.25 21.33
C ALA A 204 11.71 0.98 22.02
N LYS A 205 11.74 2.32 22.01
CA LYS A 205 10.81 3.15 22.77
C LYS A 205 9.41 3.26 22.14
N PHE A 206 9.33 3.38 20.81
CA PHE A 206 8.06 3.65 20.13
C PHE A 206 7.67 2.57 19.13
N MET A 207 8.62 1.95 18.44
CA MET A 207 8.33 1.08 17.30
C MET A 207 8.06 -0.38 17.69
N SER A 208 8.61 -0.85 18.81
CA SER A 208 8.48 -2.24 19.25
C SER A 208 7.02 -2.69 19.34
N GLY A 209 6.70 -3.77 18.62
CA GLY A 209 5.34 -4.33 18.55
C GLY A 209 4.35 -3.55 17.69
N LYS A 210 4.73 -2.42 17.09
CA LYS A 210 3.85 -1.55 16.30
C LYS A 210 4.18 -1.59 14.81
N SER A 211 3.18 -1.35 13.98
CA SER A 211 3.38 -1.12 12.54
C SER A 211 3.65 0.36 12.33
N LEU A 212 4.70 0.70 11.58
CA LEU A 212 5.13 2.09 11.38
C LEU A 212 4.51 2.75 10.13
N ALA A 213 4.08 3.99 10.25
CA ALA A 213 3.92 4.92 9.14
C ALA A 213 4.59 6.25 9.49
N ILE A 214 5.27 6.88 8.53
CA ILE A 214 5.87 8.21 8.70
C ILE A 214 5.27 9.22 7.71
N ALA A 215 5.16 10.46 8.13
CA ALA A 215 4.67 11.57 7.31
C ALA A 215 5.16 12.92 7.85
N CYS A 216 5.34 13.88 6.96
CA CYS A 216 5.74 15.24 7.30
C CYS A 216 4.77 16.27 6.70
N PRO A 217 3.85 16.87 7.48
CA PRO A 217 2.87 17.82 6.97
C PRO A 217 3.46 19.08 6.29
N LYS A 218 4.75 19.35 6.48
CA LYS A 218 5.46 20.48 5.86
C LYS A 218 6.06 20.13 4.49
N LEU A 219 6.50 18.88 4.32
CA LEU A 219 7.24 18.44 3.13
C LEU A 219 6.36 17.67 2.17
N ASP A 220 5.37 16.96 2.71
CA ASP A 220 4.46 16.17 1.93
C ASP A 220 3.37 17.07 1.32
N SER A 221 2.86 16.65 0.16
CA SER A 221 1.73 17.27 -0.53
C SER A 221 0.46 16.42 -0.39
N GLU A 222 -0.71 17.00 -0.66
CA GLU A 222 -1.99 16.28 -0.76
C GLU A 222 -2.41 15.57 0.55
N MET A 223 -2.47 16.33 1.65
CA MET A 223 -2.77 15.79 3.00
C MET A 223 -4.13 15.08 3.10
N ASP A 224 -5.07 15.41 2.22
CA ASP A 224 -6.38 14.73 2.15
C ASP A 224 -6.22 13.22 1.87
N ILE A 225 -5.20 12.82 1.10
CA ILE A 225 -4.90 11.41 0.86
C ILE A 225 -4.54 10.70 2.17
N TYR A 226 -3.85 11.38 3.09
CA TYR A 226 -3.47 10.79 4.38
C TYR A 226 -4.67 10.63 5.31
N VAL A 227 -5.62 11.57 5.28
CA VAL A 227 -6.90 11.43 5.98
C VAL A 227 -7.62 10.17 5.49
N ASP A 228 -7.70 9.99 4.18
CA ASP A 228 -8.39 8.85 3.55
C ASP A 228 -7.70 7.53 3.84
N LYS A 229 -6.37 7.49 3.76
CA LYS A 229 -5.57 6.30 4.10
C LYS A 229 -5.74 5.91 5.56
N LEU A 230 -5.67 6.86 6.49
CA LEU A 230 -5.85 6.57 7.91
C LEU A 230 -7.28 6.13 8.22
N ALA A 231 -8.30 6.75 7.62
CA ALA A 231 -9.69 6.29 7.76
C ALA A 231 -9.85 4.85 7.25
N ALA A 232 -9.26 4.52 6.10
CA ALA A 232 -9.25 3.16 5.57
C ALA A 232 -8.47 2.18 6.47
N MET A 233 -7.34 2.58 7.08
CA MET A 233 -6.63 1.72 8.04
C MET A 233 -7.48 1.43 9.29
N ILE A 234 -8.22 2.44 9.77
CA ILE A 234 -9.15 2.31 10.90
C ILE A 234 -10.26 1.31 10.58
N ASP A 235 -10.92 1.48 9.43
CA ASP A 235 -12.11 0.71 9.08
C ASP A 235 -11.79 -0.67 8.49
N LEU A 236 -10.81 -0.77 7.59
CA LEU A 236 -10.53 -1.99 6.80
C LEU A 236 -9.43 -2.85 7.43
N SER A 237 -8.36 -2.23 7.94
CA SER A 237 -7.30 -2.95 8.64
C SER A 237 -7.59 -3.15 10.12
N HIS A 238 -8.69 -2.59 10.61
CA HIS A 238 -9.12 -2.72 11.99
C HIS A 238 -8.04 -2.39 13.04
N ILE A 239 -7.15 -1.42 12.78
CA ILE A 239 -6.06 -1.06 13.72
C ILE A 239 -6.59 -0.82 15.15
N ASN A 240 -5.82 -1.26 16.14
CA ASN A 240 -6.21 -1.25 17.55
C ASN A 240 -6.04 0.13 18.20
N THR A 241 -4.91 0.78 17.94
CA THR A 241 -4.54 2.10 18.48
C THR A 241 -3.73 2.89 17.47
N ILE A 242 -3.71 4.22 17.61
CA ILE A 242 -2.76 5.09 16.90
C ILE A 242 -1.90 5.82 17.93
N THR A 243 -0.61 5.58 17.92
CA THR A 243 0.37 6.41 18.63
C THR A 243 0.93 7.44 17.65
N VAL A 244 0.69 8.72 17.90
CA VAL A 244 1.17 9.83 17.07
C VAL A 244 2.36 10.48 17.74
N VAL A 245 3.55 10.33 17.15
CA VAL A 245 4.79 10.94 17.67
C VAL A 245 5.13 12.16 16.82
N ILE A 246 5.09 13.34 17.44
CA ILE A 246 5.37 14.62 16.79
C ILE A 246 6.53 15.34 17.49
N MET A 247 7.19 16.23 16.76
CA MET A 247 8.17 17.16 17.33
C MET A 247 7.49 18.38 17.96
N GLU A 248 8.17 19.09 18.86
CA GLU A 248 7.67 20.31 19.52
C GLU A 248 7.44 21.50 18.56
N VAL A 249 7.94 21.40 17.32
CA VAL A 249 7.80 22.43 16.30
C VAL A 249 6.36 22.51 15.76
N PRO A 250 5.88 23.71 15.42
CA PRO A 250 4.49 23.92 15.04
C PRO A 250 4.07 23.16 13.76
N CYS A 251 5.01 22.90 12.85
CA CYS A 251 4.69 22.19 11.60
C CYS A 251 4.25 20.73 11.82
N CYS A 252 4.61 20.10 12.94
CA CYS A 252 4.16 18.74 13.22
C CYS A 252 2.72 18.67 13.74
N GLY A 253 2.11 19.80 14.11
CA GLY A 253 0.72 19.87 14.56
C GLY A 253 -0.28 19.38 13.49
N GLY A 254 0.06 19.54 12.21
CA GLY A 254 -0.78 19.07 11.09
C GLY A 254 -1.04 17.57 11.13
N LEU A 255 -0.11 16.76 11.66
CA LEU A 255 -0.28 15.31 11.75
C LEU A 255 -1.42 14.92 12.71
N MET A 256 -1.59 15.68 13.79
CA MET A 256 -2.73 15.51 14.69
C MET A 256 -4.05 15.92 14.06
N SER A 257 -4.06 16.99 13.24
CA SER A 257 -5.25 17.40 12.50
C SER A 257 -5.70 16.31 11.52
N ILE A 258 -4.75 15.74 10.77
CA ILE A 258 -5.00 14.64 9.82
C ILE A 258 -5.60 13.43 10.55
N VAL A 259 -5.05 13.03 11.70
CA VAL A 259 -5.59 11.92 12.50
C VAL A 259 -7.00 12.23 13.02
N ALA A 260 -7.22 13.45 13.51
CA ALA A 260 -8.54 13.86 14.02
C ALA A 260 -9.61 13.88 12.92
N GLU A 261 -9.24 14.28 11.70
CA GLU A 261 -10.14 14.23 10.54
C GLU A 261 -10.40 12.78 10.10
N ALA A 262 -9.37 11.93 10.09
CA ALA A 262 -9.53 10.51 9.79
C ALA A 262 -10.47 9.82 10.79
N GLN A 263 -10.35 10.11 12.10
CA GLN A 263 -11.27 9.60 13.12
C GLN A 263 -12.72 10.05 12.92
N LYS A 264 -12.94 11.28 12.40
CA LYS A 264 -14.29 11.77 12.08
C LYS A 264 -14.88 11.10 10.84
N LYS A 265 -14.02 10.77 9.87
CA LYS A 265 -14.41 10.11 8.61
C LYS A 265 -14.64 8.61 8.77
N ALA A 266 -13.90 7.96 9.65
CA ALA A 266 -13.99 6.51 9.89
C ALA A 266 -15.32 6.11 10.53
N SER A 267 -15.79 4.90 10.21
CA SER A 267 -17.02 4.33 10.78
C SER A 267 -16.87 3.89 12.23
N ARG A 268 -15.64 3.60 12.68
CA ARG A 268 -15.34 3.18 14.06
C ARG A 268 -14.36 4.12 14.75
N LYS A 269 -14.44 4.12 16.09
CA LYS A 269 -13.47 4.82 16.94
C LYS A 269 -12.21 3.98 17.14
N VAL A 270 -11.07 4.66 17.13
CA VAL A 270 -9.75 4.14 17.51
C VAL A 270 -9.16 5.04 18.60
N PRO A 271 -8.61 4.50 19.70
CA PRO A 271 -7.88 5.27 20.70
C PRO A 271 -6.61 5.90 20.11
N VAL A 272 -6.37 7.18 20.40
CA VAL A 272 -5.19 7.92 19.93
C VAL A 272 -4.34 8.34 21.12
N LYS A 273 -3.05 8.04 21.08
CA LYS A 273 -2.05 8.54 22.02
C LYS A 273 -1.15 9.54 21.31
N LYS A 274 -1.11 10.77 21.79
CA LYS A 274 -0.20 11.81 21.31
C LYS A 274 1.06 11.85 22.16
N VAL A 275 2.22 11.91 21.49
CA VAL A 275 3.54 12.07 22.11
C VAL A 275 4.24 13.25 21.47
N VAL A 276 4.73 14.19 22.29
CA VAL A 276 5.50 15.36 21.83
C VAL A 276 6.97 15.20 22.24
N ILE A 277 7.86 15.29 21.25
CA ILE A 277 9.31 15.15 21.39
C ILE A 277 9.99 16.51 21.22
N SER A 278 10.91 16.86 22.11
CA SER A 278 11.69 18.08 22.01
C SER A 278 12.70 18.01 20.86
N LEU A 279 13.26 19.15 20.44
CA LEU A 279 14.36 19.21 19.47
C LEU A 279 15.63 18.44 19.94
N LYS A 280 15.71 18.08 21.22
CA LYS A 280 16.79 17.28 21.81
C LYS A 280 16.44 15.79 21.97
N GLY A 281 15.27 15.34 21.51
CA GLY A 281 14.86 13.95 21.58
C GLY A 281 14.19 13.53 22.90
N GLU A 282 13.89 14.48 23.78
CA GLU A 282 13.25 14.18 25.07
C GLU A 282 11.72 14.15 24.92
N THR A 283 11.06 13.23 25.62
CA THR A 283 9.59 13.23 25.70
C THR A 283 9.12 14.41 26.55
N MET A 284 8.39 15.35 25.96
CA MET A 284 7.84 16.51 26.65
C MET A 284 6.44 16.25 27.21
N LYS A 285 5.60 15.55 26.43
CA LYS A 285 4.20 15.31 26.79
C LYS A 285 3.71 13.99 26.19
N GLU A 286 2.94 13.24 26.96
CA GLU A 286 2.17 12.08 26.50
C GLU A 286 0.73 12.19 27.00
N GLU A 287 -0.24 12.06 26.09
CA GLU A 287 -1.66 12.13 26.44
C GLU A 287 -2.50 11.24 25.52
N TRP A 288 -3.57 10.66 26.07
CA TRP A 288 -4.63 10.02 25.28
C TRP A 288 -5.66 11.08 24.91
N VAL A 289 -6.03 11.13 23.63
CA VAL A 289 -6.93 12.13 23.03
C VAL A 289 -8.12 11.48 22.35
#